data_AF-D1QRH3-F1
#
_entry.id   AF-D1QRH3-F1
#
_cell.length_a   1.000
_cell.length_b   1.000
_cell.length_c   1.000
_cell.angle_alpha   90.00
_cell.angle_beta   90.00
_cell.angle_gamma   90.00
#
_symmetry.space_group_name_H-M   'P 1'
#
loop_
_entity.id
_entity.type
_entity.pdbx_description
1 polymer ?
#
loop_
_entity_poly.entity_id
_entity_poly.type
_entity_poly.pdbx_seq_one_letter_code
_entity_poly.pdbx_strand_id
1 'polypeptide(L)'
;HLIHNILFPSTRYNFIGISEDFDGIRIILQQKYLSNQYSTPTQSDIDDYLIQGLGLQIERRYYYANDYIAITDVSAESDNVLSDGSTLYFIDPIIKFKKPAIEVLDYYYSLLK
;
A
#
# COMPACT_ATOMS: atom_id res chain seq x y z
N HIS A 1 1.19 5.99 -5.53
CA HIS A 1 1.67 4.86 -6.37
C HIS A 1 3.14 4.49 -6.15
N LEU A 2 4.12 5.42 -6.21
CA LEU A 2 5.53 5.04 -5.96
C LEU A 2 5.75 4.45 -4.56
N ILE A 3 5.27 5.14 -3.52
CA ILE A 3 5.34 4.62 -2.15
C ILE A 3 4.58 3.30 -1.99
N HIS A 4 3.42 3.15 -2.63
CA HIS A 4 2.67 1.89 -2.65
C HIS A 4 3.54 0.74 -3.16
N ASN A 5 4.26 0.94 -4.27
CA ASN A 5 5.13 -0.09 -4.83
C ASN A 5 6.31 -0.46 -3.93
N ILE A 6 6.76 0.45 -3.06
CA ILE A 6 7.80 0.18 -2.07
C ILE A 6 7.22 -0.62 -0.90
N LEU A 7 6.08 -0.20 -0.37
CA LEU A 7 5.47 -0.80 0.82
C LEU A 7 4.75 -2.12 0.53
N PHE A 8 4.17 -2.27 -0.67
CA PHE A 8 3.30 -3.37 -1.06
C PHE A 8 3.70 -3.93 -2.44
N PRO A 9 4.89 -4.56 -2.55
CA PRO A 9 5.44 -4.96 -3.85
C PRO A 9 4.62 -6.01 -4.59
N SER A 10 3.88 -6.88 -3.88
CA SER A 10 3.02 -7.93 -4.45
C SER A 10 1.86 -7.39 -5.29
N THR A 11 1.47 -6.13 -5.08
CA THR A 11 0.39 -5.42 -5.78
C THR A 11 0.90 -4.14 -6.44
N ARG A 12 2.17 -4.12 -6.85
CA ARG A 12 2.78 -2.95 -7.49
C ARG A 12 1.98 -2.49 -8.72
N TYR A 13 1.86 -1.18 -8.85
CA TYR A 13 1.44 -0.53 -10.07
C TYR A 13 2.58 -0.51 -11.09
N ASN A 14 2.27 -0.86 -12.33
CA ASN A 14 3.11 -0.64 -13.49
C ASN A 14 2.68 0.64 -14.19
N PHE A 15 3.62 1.55 -14.42
CA PHE A 15 3.37 2.71 -15.26
C PHE A 15 3.34 2.27 -16.72
N ILE A 16 2.22 2.53 -17.39
CA ILE A 16 2.01 2.15 -18.79
C ILE A 16 2.34 3.32 -19.72
N GLY A 17 1.97 4.53 -19.31
CA GLY A 17 2.20 5.72 -20.11
C GLY A 17 1.34 6.89 -19.68
N ILE A 18 1.33 7.90 -20.55
CA ILE A 18 0.53 9.10 -20.41
C ILE A 18 -0.45 9.11 -21.59
N SER A 19 -1.71 9.44 -21.32
CA SER A 19 -2.74 9.60 -22.34
C SER A 19 -3.45 10.93 -22.14
N GLU A 20 -4.24 11.35 -23.12
CA GLU A 20 -5.12 12.51 -23.04
C GLU A 20 -6.58 12.06 -23.25
N ASP A 21 -7.51 12.67 -22.52
CA ASP A 21 -8.95 12.63 -22.78
C ASP A 21 -9.52 14.07 -22.85
N PHE A 22 -10.82 14.23 -23.05
CA PHE A 22 -11.46 15.56 -23.15
C PHE A 22 -11.24 16.45 -21.91
N ASP A 23 -10.90 15.86 -20.76
CA ASP A 23 -10.66 16.53 -19.48
C ASP A 23 -9.15 16.70 -19.15
N GLY A 24 -8.25 16.32 -20.07
CA GLY A 24 -6.82 16.62 -20.01
C GLY A 24 -5.89 15.41 -19.91
N ILE A 25 -4.70 15.64 -19.35
CA ILE A 25 -3.61 14.65 -19.29
C ILE A 25 -3.84 13.65 -18.15
N ARG A 26 -3.72 12.35 -18.45
CA ARG A 26 -3.88 11.23 -17.53
C ARG A 26 -2.61 10.40 -17.44
N ILE A 27 -2.31 9.93 -16.23
CA ILE A 27 -1.29 8.90 -15.98
C ILE A 27 -1.99 7.55 -16.00
N ILE A 28 -1.51 6.62 -16.83
CA ILE A 28 -2.07 5.27 -16.94
C ILE A 28 -1.23 4.31 -16.11
N LEU A 29 -1.89 3.69 -15.13
CA LEU A 29 -1.30 2.70 -14.24
C LEU A 29 -2.06 1.38 -14.36
N GLN A 30 -1.31 0.28 -14.34
CA GLN A 30 -1.87 -1.07 -14.33
C GLN A 30 -1.49 -1.77 -13.03
N GLN A 31 -2.43 -2.47 -12.42
CA GLN A 31 -2.20 -3.35 -11.27
C GLN A 31 -2.62 -4.78 -11.64
N LYS A 32 -2.05 -5.79 -10.99
CA LYS A 32 -2.45 -7.19 -11.16
C LYS A 32 -3.92 -7.34 -10.73
N TYR A 33 -4.74 -7.96 -11.58
CA TYR A 33 -6.10 -8.36 -11.20
C TYR A 33 -6.05 -9.51 -10.19
N LEU A 34 -6.75 -9.36 -9.07
CA LEU A 34 -6.89 -10.37 -8.03
C LEU A 34 -8.29 -10.98 -8.15
N SER A 35 -8.36 -12.26 -8.52
CA SER A 35 -9.61 -12.98 -8.70
C SER A 35 -10.22 -13.46 -7.38
N ASN A 36 -11.40 -14.06 -7.43
CA ASN A 36 -12.13 -14.55 -6.26
C ASN A 36 -11.46 -15.73 -5.53
N GLN A 37 -10.26 -16.14 -5.96
CA GLN A 37 -9.49 -17.19 -5.30
C GLN A 37 -8.76 -16.71 -4.03
N TYR A 38 -8.58 -15.39 -3.89
CA TYR A 38 -7.97 -14.81 -2.69
C TYR A 38 -9.04 -14.58 -1.62
N SER A 39 -8.69 -14.82 -0.37
CA SER A 39 -9.58 -14.63 0.78
C SER A 39 -9.19 -13.38 1.57
N THR A 40 -10.09 -12.90 2.42
CA THR A 40 -9.76 -11.88 3.42
C THR A 40 -8.80 -12.47 4.46
N PRO A 41 -7.65 -11.82 4.76
CA PRO A 41 -6.75 -12.26 5.83
C PRO A 41 -7.33 -12.00 7.22
N THR A 42 -6.69 -12.52 8.26
CA THR A 42 -7.03 -12.13 9.63
C THR A 42 -6.48 -10.73 9.93
N GLN A 43 -7.11 -9.99 10.86
CA GLN A 43 -6.58 -8.69 11.27
C GLN A 43 -5.18 -8.80 11.87
N SER A 44 -4.87 -9.92 12.55
CA SER A 44 -3.55 -10.17 13.11
C SER A 44 -2.47 -10.25 12.02
N ASP A 45 -2.75 -10.92 10.90
CA ASP A 45 -1.78 -11.01 9.79
C ASP A 45 -1.48 -9.61 9.22
N ILE A 46 -2.50 -8.76 9.11
CA ILE A 46 -2.35 -7.37 8.65
C ILE A 46 -1.53 -6.56 9.66
N ASP A 47 -1.85 -6.67 10.95
CA ASP A 47 -1.14 -5.99 12.03
C ASP A 47 0.34 -6.39 12.05
N ASP A 48 0.64 -7.69 11.97
CA ASP A 48 2.00 -8.21 11.95
C ASP A 48 2.79 -7.67 10.76
N TYR A 49 2.18 -7.65 9.56
CA TYR A 49 2.83 -7.08 8.39
C TYR A 49 3.13 -5.57 8.55
N LEU A 50 2.15 -4.78 9.02
CA LEU A 50 2.31 -3.33 9.14
C LEU A 50 3.24 -2.94 10.29
N ILE A 51 3.18 -3.64 11.42
CA ILE A 51 3.95 -3.33 12.62
C ILE A 51 5.35 -3.94 12.54
N GLN A 52 5.44 -5.26 12.34
CA GLN A 52 6.73 -5.96 12.34
C GLN A 52 7.42 -5.84 10.98
N GLY A 53 6.68 -5.90 9.88
CA GLY A 53 7.23 -5.80 8.54
C GLY A 53 7.63 -4.38 8.13
N LEU A 54 6.76 -3.39 8.40
CA LEU A 54 6.98 -1.99 7.99
C LEU A 54 7.41 -1.05 9.14
N GLY A 55 7.50 -1.54 10.37
CA GLY A 55 7.92 -0.74 11.53
C GLY A 55 6.92 0.34 11.91
N LEU A 56 5.62 0.15 11.64
CA LEU A 56 4.57 1.09 12.01
C LEU A 56 4.03 0.79 13.41
N GLN A 57 3.34 1.76 14.00
CA GLN A 57 2.62 1.62 15.26
C GLN A 57 1.15 1.93 15.06
N ILE A 58 0.28 1.26 15.81
CA ILE A 58 -1.15 1.57 15.83
C ILE A 58 -1.33 2.89 16.59
N GLU A 59 -1.74 3.96 15.89
CA GLU A 59 -2.15 5.20 16.55
C GLU A 59 -3.63 5.16 16.94
N ARG A 60 -4.48 4.54 16.10
CA ARG A 60 -5.94 4.34 16.29
C ARG A 60 -6.38 3.08 15.54
N ARG A 61 -7.61 2.60 15.78
CA ARG A 61 -8.15 1.42 15.09
C ARG A 61 -8.01 1.58 13.56
N TYR A 62 -7.32 0.62 12.93
CA TYR A 62 -7.00 0.57 11.50
C TYR A 62 -6.11 1.70 10.97
N TYR A 63 -5.45 2.45 11.87
CA TYR A 63 -4.57 3.55 11.53
C TYR A 63 -3.16 3.29 12.05
N TYR A 64 -2.23 3.04 11.13
CA TYR A 64 -0.85 2.64 11.41
C TYR A 64 0.10 3.73 10.96
N ALA A 65 1.09 4.09 11.76
CA ALA A 65 1.96 5.18 11.41
C ALA A 65 3.35 5.11 12.06
N ASN A 66 4.27 5.88 11.49
CA ASN A 66 5.56 6.22 12.09
C ASN A 66 5.83 7.73 11.87
N ASP A 67 7.08 8.16 11.93
CA ASP A 67 7.44 9.58 11.71
C ASP A 67 7.31 10.04 10.24
N TYR A 68 7.24 9.12 9.29
CA TYR A 68 7.28 9.41 7.85
C TYR A 68 5.91 9.29 7.19
N ILE A 69 5.14 8.25 7.55
CA ILE A 69 3.86 7.95 6.92
C ILE A 69 2.78 7.56 7.93
N ALA A 70 1.53 7.61 7.46
CA ALA A 70 0.41 6.90 8.04
C ALA A 70 -0.35 6.11 6.96
N ILE A 71 -0.88 4.95 7.32
CA ILE A 71 -1.63 4.03 6.47
C ILE A 71 -2.97 3.72 7.15
N THR A 72 -4.05 3.76 6.37
CA THR A 72 -5.40 3.33 6.77
C THR A 72 -6.09 2.65 5.60
N ASP A 73 -7.30 2.15 5.82
CA ASP A 73 -8.10 1.42 4.83
C ASP A 73 -7.51 0.04 4.49
N VAL A 74 -7.03 -0.63 5.55
CA VAL A 74 -6.28 -1.91 5.49
C VAL A 74 -6.76 -2.91 6.54
N SER A 75 -8.07 -3.00 6.78
CA SER A 75 -8.62 -3.90 7.79
C SER A 75 -9.14 -5.20 7.21
N ALA A 76 -9.28 -6.23 8.06
CA ALA A 76 -9.95 -7.48 7.71
C ALA A 76 -11.48 -7.33 7.53
N GLU A 77 -12.02 -6.14 7.81
CA GLU A 77 -13.41 -5.78 7.53
C GLU A 77 -13.55 -5.03 6.19
N SER A 78 -12.43 -4.74 5.50
CA SER A 78 -12.38 -4.05 4.22
C SER A 78 -12.01 -5.00 3.07
N ASP A 79 -12.36 -4.63 1.85
CA ASP A 79 -12.04 -5.40 0.64
C ASP A 79 -10.65 -5.04 0.04
N ASN A 80 -9.86 -4.22 0.76
CA ASN A 80 -8.61 -3.66 0.28
C ASN A 80 -7.37 -4.49 0.61
N VAL A 81 -7.54 -5.56 1.40
CA VAL A 81 -6.49 -6.52 1.72
C VAL A 81 -6.97 -7.93 1.44
N LEU A 82 -6.24 -8.63 0.58
CA LEU A 82 -6.51 -10.01 0.19
C LEU A 82 -5.31 -10.89 0.54
N SER A 83 -5.53 -12.20 0.58
CA SER A 83 -4.49 -13.18 0.91
C SER A 83 -4.67 -14.47 0.12
N ASP A 84 -3.55 -15.13 -0.20
CA ASP A 84 -3.51 -16.52 -0.68
C ASP A 84 -3.07 -17.52 0.41
N GLY A 85 -3.05 -17.08 1.67
CA GLY A 85 -2.57 -17.86 2.83
C GLY A 85 -1.06 -17.75 3.06
N SER A 86 -0.30 -17.26 2.08
CA SER A 86 1.15 -17.03 2.21
C SER A 86 1.55 -15.57 2.07
N THR A 87 0.83 -14.83 1.22
CA THR A 87 1.14 -13.47 0.83
C THR A 87 -0.06 -12.57 1.02
N LEU A 88 0.16 -11.39 1.59
CA LEU A 88 -0.84 -10.32 1.66
C LEU A 88 -0.77 -9.42 0.42
N TYR A 89 -1.93 -9.03 -0.07
CA TYR A 89 -2.13 -8.21 -1.25
C TYR A 89 -2.93 -6.96 -0.89
N PHE A 90 -2.25 -5.82 -0.76
CA PHE A 90 -2.85 -4.52 -0.45
C PHE A 90 -3.13 -3.75 -1.74
N ILE A 91 -4.39 -3.43 -2.07
CA ILE A 91 -4.71 -2.83 -3.38
C ILE A 91 -4.94 -1.33 -3.34
N ASP A 92 -5.74 -0.83 -2.39
CA ASP A 92 -6.14 0.58 -2.32
C ASP A 92 -6.00 1.18 -0.90
N PRO A 93 -4.82 1.06 -0.26
CA PRO A 93 -4.61 1.68 1.04
C PRO A 93 -4.53 3.20 0.92
N ILE A 94 -5.08 3.91 1.90
CA ILE A 94 -4.85 5.36 2.02
C ILE A 94 -3.51 5.58 2.71
N ILE A 95 -2.55 6.13 1.97
CA ILE A 95 -1.19 6.44 2.47
C ILE A 95 -1.01 7.95 2.55
N LYS A 96 -0.80 8.47 3.77
CA LYS A 96 -0.51 9.88 4.03
C LYS A 96 0.97 10.08 4.35
N PHE A 97 1.58 11.07 3.73
CA PHE A 97 2.92 11.53 4.12
C PHE A 97 2.85 12.50 5.29
N LYS A 98 3.69 12.27 6.30
CA LYS A 98 3.88 13.15 7.47
C LYS A 98 5.08 14.09 7.30
N LYS A 99 5.95 13.81 6.33
CA LYS A 99 7.09 14.63 5.91
C LYS A 99 7.01 14.94 4.40
N PRO A 100 7.83 15.85 3.86
CA PRO A 100 7.90 16.08 2.41
C PRO A 100 8.10 14.79 1.62
N ALA A 101 7.47 14.70 0.44
CA ALA A 101 7.46 13.48 -0.36
C ALA A 101 8.87 12.94 -0.69
N ILE A 102 9.81 13.83 -0.98
CA ILE A 102 11.19 13.42 -1.28
C ILE A 102 11.87 12.77 -0.06
N GLU A 103 11.69 13.33 1.14
CA GLU A 103 12.26 12.76 2.37
C GLU A 103 11.66 11.40 2.70
N VAL A 104 10.34 11.25 2.52
CA VAL A 104 9.66 9.96 2.73
C VAL A 104 10.17 8.92 1.74
N LEU A 105 10.24 9.26 0.46
CA LEU A 105 10.70 8.35 -0.58
C LEU A 105 12.17 7.97 -0.35
N ASP A 106 13.06 8.92 -0.07
CA ASP A 106 14.47 8.67 0.20
C ASP A 106 14.67 7.73 1.40
N TYR A 107 13.93 7.97 2.48
CA TYR A 107 13.93 7.08 3.65
C TYR A 107 13.55 5.65 3.26
N TYR A 108 12.41 5.45 2.60
CA TYR A 108 11.95 4.10 2.25
C TYR A 108 12.80 3.42 1.17
N TYR A 109 13.37 4.17 0.22
CA TYR A 109 14.34 3.63 -0.73
C TYR A 109 15.63 3.19 -0.04
N SER A 110 16.05 3.86 1.04
CA SER A 110 17.25 3.47 1.79
C SER A 110 17.11 2.11 2.49
N LEU A 111 15.87 1.70 2.82
CA LEU A 111 15.57 0.42 3.46
C LEU A 111 15.55 -0.77 2.49
N LEU A 112 15.59 -0.53 1.17
CA LEU A 112 15.59 -1.57 0.13
C LEU A 112 17.00 -2.04 -0.25
N LYS A 113 18.04 -1.44 0.33
CA LYS A 113 19.45 -1.79 0.10
C LYS A 113 19.90 -2.90 1.05
#